data_AF-A0A7G8F6Y0-F1
#
_entry.id   AF-A0A7G8F6Y0-F1
#
_cell.length_a   1.000
_cell.length_b   1.000
_cell.length_c   1.000
_cell.angle_alpha   90.00
_cell.angle_beta   90.00
_cell.angle_gamma   90.00
#
_symmetry.space_group_name_H-M   'P 1'
#
loop_
_entity.id
_entity.type
_entity.pdbx_description
1 polymer ?
#
loop_
_entity_poly.entity_id
_entity_poly.type
_entity_poly.pdbx_seq_one_letter_code
_entity_poly.pdbx_strand_id
1 'polypeptide(L)'
;MTSSATVPIRLRLAQLSAHLVVALIALVVIGGATRVMEAGLACPDWPLCYGSLLPGRQMNLKVFLEWFHRLDAFVVGIALLVQLGAAWFWRKDLPRWLLPLSFLLVLLVVLQGGLGALTVLQLLPSAVVTAHLVLALTLVIGMSALTQRLLHSGSKRSAAPRWWPLLGGISLAAVSGQCLLGGRMATSWAAQRCLQEGQSCQWLHWHRSAATPAAVCVLLFVTTALIAGGWARQQWPLLITAILLVSTQIALGVFTLRLGLSQPAVTVCHQLVACLLVAVLAALTWRRPSATDSPLTIARDSSTLEPCHG
;
A
#
# COMPACT_ATOMS: atom_id res chain seq x y z
N MET A 1 -8.22 4.84 -33.22
CA MET A 1 -9.48 4.16 -32.89
C MET A 1 -9.17 3.01 -31.94
N THR A 2 -9.33 3.22 -30.62
CA THR A 2 -9.21 2.14 -29.63
C THR A 2 -10.43 1.23 -29.78
N SER A 3 -10.23 -0.01 -30.23
CA SER A 3 -11.30 -1.01 -30.32
C SER A 3 -12.04 -1.11 -28.98
N SER A 4 -13.38 -1.12 -29.00
CA SER A 4 -14.24 -1.14 -27.80
C SER A 4 -13.94 -2.34 -26.88
N ALA A 5 -13.29 -3.39 -27.40
CA ALA A 5 -12.85 -4.56 -26.64
C ALA A 5 -11.60 -4.35 -25.76
N THR A 6 -10.81 -3.29 -25.99
CA THR A 6 -9.54 -3.05 -25.25
C THR A 6 -9.73 -2.27 -23.94
N VAL A 7 -10.80 -1.48 -23.85
CA VAL A 7 -11.22 -0.78 -22.63
C VAL A 7 -11.63 -1.75 -21.51
N PRO A 8 -12.46 -2.79 -21.74
CA PRO A 8 -12.89 -3.70 -20.68
C PRO A 8 -11.73 -4.52 -20.10
N ILE A 9 -10.77 -5.00 -20.91
CA ILE A 9 -9.64 -5.77 -20.37
C ILE A 9 -8.73 -4.92 -19.48
N ARG A 10 -8.44 -3.68 -19.88
CA ARG A 10 -7.64 -2.76 -19.06
C ARG A 10 -8.30 -2.48 -17.71
N LEU A 11 -9.63 -2.27 -17.70
CA LEU A 11 -10.38 -2.03 -16.47
C LEU A 11 -10.43 -3.28 -15.58
N ARG A 12 -10.59 -4.48 -16.15
CA ARG A 12 -10.49 -5.74 -15.39
C ARG A 12 -9.12 -5.92 -14.74
N LEU A 13 -8.03 -5.60 -15.47
CA LEU A 13 -6.69 -5.61 -14.89
C LEU A 13 -6.51 -4.54 -13.81
N ALA A 14 -7.13 -3.37 -13.96
CA ALA A 14 -7.13 -2.34 -12.94
C ALA A 14 -7.87 -2.80 -11.67
N GLN A 15 -9.02 -3.47 -11.83
CA GLN A 15 -9.77 -4.06 -10.73
C GLN A 15 -8.96 -5.16 -10.04
N LEU A 16 -8.36 -6.10 -10.77
CA LEU A 16 -7.47 -7.11 -10.21
C LEU A 16 -6.33 -6.46 -9.42
N SER A 17 -5.68 -5.44 -10.01
CA SER A 17 -4.61 -4.68 -9.35
C SER A 17 -5.09 -4.00 -8.06
N ALA A 18 -6.31 -3.47 -8.02
CA ALA A 18 -6.88 -2.88 -6.81
C ALA A 18 -7.14 -3.93 -5.71
N HIS A 19 -7.66 -5.10 -6.07
CA HIS A 19 -7.82 -6.22 -5.12
C HIS A 19 -6.47 -6.69 -4.58
N LEU A 20 -5.45 -6.75 -5.44
CA LEU A 20 -4.08 -7.08 -5.04
C LEU A 20 -3.47 -6.05 -4.09
N VAL A 21 -3.78 -4.75 -4.22
CA VAL A 21 -3.39 -3.74 -3.23
C VAL A 21 -3.99 -4.07 -1.86
N VAL A 22 -5.27 -4.42 -1.81
CA VAL A 22 -5.94 -4.79 -0.55
C VAL A 22 -5.33 -6.07 0.03
N ALA A 23 -5.10 -7.09 -0.79
CA ALA A 23 -4.46 -8.34 -0.37
C ALA A 23 -3.04 -8.11 0.15
N LEU A 24 -2.23 -7.28 -0.51
CA LEU A 24 -0.89 -6.93 -0.03
C LEU A 24 -0.91 -6.16 1.29
N ILE A 25 -1.88 -5.26 1.48
CA ILE A 25 -2.06 -4.58 2.78
C ILE A 25 -2.44 -5.60 3.86
N ALA A 26 -3.36 -6.52 3.57
CA ALA A 26 -3.70 -7.60 4.48
C ALA A 26 -2.47 -8.45 4.83
N LEU A 27 -1.65 -8.79 3.83
CA LEU A 27 -0.43 -9.56 3.99
C LEU A 27 0.59 -8.86 4.91
N VAL A 28 0.78 -7.54 4.75
CA VAL A 28 1.63 -6.73 5.65
C VAL A 28 1.07 -6.72 7.07
N VAL A 29 -0.24 -6.59 7.23
CA VAL A 29 -0.91 -6.56 8.55
C VAL A 29 -0.86 -7.91 9.25
N ILE A 30 -1.09 -9.01 8.54
CA ILE A 30 -0.98 -10.37 9.07
C ILE A 30 0.47 -10.68 9.44
N GLY A 31 1.46 -10.28 8.62
CA GLY A 31 2.88 -10.42 8.96
C GLY A 31 3.27 -9.58 10.19
N GLY A 32 2.70 -8.38 10.29
CA GLY A 32 2.82 -7.51 11.45
C GLY A 32 2.23 -8.10 12.75
N ALA A 33 1.04 -8.68 12.66
CA ALA A 33 0.41 -9.42 13.74
C ALA A 33 1.23 -10.65 14.13
N THR A 34 1.74 -11.39 13.14
CA THR A 34 2.64 -12.54 13.35
C THR A 34 3.88 -12.14 14.13
N ARG A 35 4.42 -10.93 13.89
CA ARG A 35 5.55 -10.39 14.67
C ARG A 35 5.14 -10.01 16.09
N VAL A 36 4.11 -9.20 16.25
CA VAL A 36 3.71 -8.63 17.57
C VAL A 36 3.20 -9.72 18.52
N MET A 37 2.58 -10.77 17.97
CA MET A 37 2.08 -11.91 18.74
C MET A 37 3.10 -13.05 18.88
N GLU A 38 4.37 -12.80 18.52
CA GLU A 38 5.47 -13.77 18.65
C GLU A 38 5.17 -15.11 17.96
N ALA A 39 4.60 -15.04 16.77
CA ALA A 39 4.19 -16.18 15.96
C ALA A 39 5.12 -16.44 14.77
N GLY A 40 6.16 -15.63 14.55
CA GLY A 40 7.03 -15.73 13.36
C GLY A 40 7.96 -16.95 13.29
N LEU A 41 7.94 -17.82 14.30
CA LEU A 41 8.64 -19.12 14.32
C LEU A 41 7.70 -20.24 14.80
N ALA A 42 6.38 -20.04 14.65
CA ALA A 42 5.38 -21.03 15.04
C ALA A 42 5.38 -22.25 14.10
N CYS A 43 5.76 -22.06 12.83
CA CYS A 43 6.04 -23.11 11.87
C CYS A 43 7.57 -23.33 11.80
N PRO A 44 8.09 -24.51 12.19
CA PRO A 44 9.54 -24.75 12.28
C PRO A 44 10.24 -24.93 10.93
N ASP A 45 9.47 -25.22 9.88
CA ASP A 45 9.93 -25.55 8.54
C ASP A 45 9.34 -24.58 7.50
N TRP A 46 9.88 -24.66 6.28
CA TRP A 46 9.42 -23.94 5.10
C TRP A 46 9.73 -24.81 3.86
N PRO A 47 8.84 -24.91 2.86
CA PRO A 47 7.57 -24.19 2.68
C PRO A 47 6.37 -24.76 3.47
N LEU A 48 6.51 -25.96 4.00
CA LEU A 48 5.48 -26.63 4.82
C LEU A 48 5.46 -26.07 6.26
N CYS A 49 4.47 -26.49 7.05
CA CYS A 49 4.40 -26.23 8.48
C CYS A 49 4.15 -27.56 9.21
N TYR A 50 5.07 -27.95 10.09
CA TYR A 50 5.11 -29.29 10.68
C TYR A 50 5.10 -30.42 9.64
N GLY A 51 5.79 -30.22 8.50
CA GLY A 51 5.82 -31.20 7.41
C GLY A 51 4.48 -31.40 6.69
N SER A 52 3.48 -30.53 6.93
CA SER A 52 2.16 -30.58 6.30
C SER A 52 1.80 -29.25 5.62
N LEU A 53 0.97 -29.31 4.58
CA LEU A 53 0.34 -28.13 3.99
C LEU A 53 -0.77 -27.57 4.88
N LEU A 54 -1.39 -28.41 5.71
CA LEU A 54 -2.43 -28.03 6.66
C LEU A 54 -2.14 -28.70 8.02
N PRO A 55 -1.49 -28.00 8.97
CA PRO A 55 -1.07 -28.56 10.25
C PRO A 55 -2.23 -28.62 11.27
N GLY A 56 -3.31 -29.34 10.92
CA GLY A 56 -4.56 -29.32 11.68
C GLY A 56 -4.41 -29.70 13.16
N ARG A 57 -3.56 -30.69 13.48
CA ARG A 57 -3.32 -31.12 14.87
C ARG A 57 -2.54 -30.10 15.71
N GLN A 58 -1.71 -29.28 15.07
CA GLN A 58 -0.84 -28.28 15.71
C GLN A 58 -1.45 -26.88 15.65
N MET A 59 -2.65 -26.73 15.07
CA MET A 59 -3.27 -25.44 14.77
C MET A 59 -3.72 -24.70 16.05
N ASN A 60 -2.84 -23.84 16.55
CA ASN A 60 -3.18 -22.79 17.51
C ASN A 60 -3.12 -21.42 16.82
N LEU A 61 -3.43 -20.34 17.55
CA LEU A 61 -3.46 -18.99 16.98
C LEU A 61 -2.13 -18.57 16.33
N LYS A 62 -0.98 -18.90 16.93
CA LYS A 62 0.33 -18.53 16.39
C LYS A 62 0.63 -19.30 15.10
N VAL A 63 0.39 -20.62 15.09
CA VAL A 63 0.54 -21.46 13.91
C VAL A 63 -0.40 -21.00 12.79
N PHE A 64 -1.64 -20.65 13.12
CA PHE A 64 -2.61 -20.12 12.17
C PHE A 64 -2.12 -18.83 11.53
N LEU A 65 -1.62 -17.86 12.30
CA LEU A 65 -1.13 -16.59 11.77
C LEU A 65 0.01 -16.80 10.76
N GLU A 66 1.01 -17.61 11.11
CA GLU A 66 2.14 -17.85 10.23
C GLU A 66 1.75 -18.65 8.98
N TRP A 67 0.96 -19.73 9.15
CA TRP A 67 0.45 -20.53 8.04
C TRP A 67 -0.44 -19.70 7.10
N PHE A 68 -1.36 -18.91 7.65
CA PHE A 68 -2.29 -18.09 6.87
C PHE A 68 -1.56 -16.98 6.13
N HIS A 69 -0.52 -16.37 6.74
CA HIS A 69 0.36 -15.43 6.07
C HIS A 69 1.04 -16.07 4.83
N ARG A 70 1.55 -17.31 4.95
CA ARG A 70 2.16 -18.04 3.84
C ARG A 70 1.14 -18.38 2.74
N LEU A 71 -0.07 -18.78 3.13
CA LEU A 71 -1.17 -19.07 2.20
C LEU A 71 -1.58 -17.83 1.41
N ASP A 72 -1.78 -16.71 2.09
CA ASP A 72 -2.14 -15.44 1.44
C ASP A 72 -1.03 -14.96 0.49
N ALA A 73 0.25 -15.08 0.90
CA ALA A 73 1.39 -14.78 0.03
C ALA A 73 1.40 -15.64 -1.26
N PHE A 74 1.08 -16.94 -1.14
CA PHE A 74 0.97 -17.84 -2.29
C PHE A 74 -0.16 -17.42 -3.24
N VAL A 75 -1.33 -17.09 -2.71
CA VAL A 75 -2.49 -16.62 -3.50
C VAL A 75 -2.16 -15.31 -4.23
N VAL A 76 -1.53 -14.35 -3.54
CA VAL A 76 -1.05 -13.09 -4.15
C VAL A 76 -0.04 -13.38 -5.27
N GLY A 77 0.88 -14.32 -5.06
CA GLY A 77 1.84 -14.76 -6.09
C GLY A 77 1.17 -15.29 -7.35
N ILE A 78 0.17 -16.16 -7.20
CA ILE A 78 -0.63 -16.68 -8.34
C ILE A 78 -1.35 -15.53 -9.04
N ALA A 79 -2.00 -14.64 -8.30
CA ALA A 79 -2.74 -13.53 -8.89
C ALA A 79 -1.83 -12.56 -9.68
N LEU A 80 -0.60 -12.34 -9.23
CA LEU A 80 0.41 -11.59 -9.99
C LEU A 80 0.87 -12.33 -11.27
N LEU A 81 1.01 -13.67 -11.21
CA LEU A 81 1.29 -14.48 -12.41
C LEU A 81 0.15 -14.42 -13.41
N VAL A 82 -1.10 -14.47 -12.96
CA VAL A 82 -2.30 -14.29 -13.81
C VAL A 82 -2.28 -12.90 -14.47
N GLN A 83 -1.94 -11.86 -13.71
CA GLN A 83 -1.82 -10.50 -14.24
C GLN A 83 -0.72 -10.38 -15.29
N LEU A 84 0.45 -11.01 -15.07
CA LEU A 84 1.53 -11.08 -16.05
C LEU A 84 1.11 -11.85 -17.31
N GLY A 85 0.44 -12.99 -17.16
CA GLY A 85 -0.07 -13.80 -18.27
C GLY A 85 -1.08 -13.01 -19.12
N ALA A 86 -1.98 -12.28 -18.48
CA ALA A 86 -2.90 -11.38 -19.17
C ALA A 86 -2.17 -10.23 -19.88
N ALA A 87 -1.21 -9.57 -19.21
CA ALA A 87 -0.40 -8.51 -19.81
C ALA A 87 0.38 -9.01 -21.04
N TRP A 88 0.84 -10.26 -21.02
CA TRP A 88 1.52 -10.91 -22.14
C TRP A 88 0.56 -11.25 -23.29
N PHE A 89 -0.57 -11.90 -22.98
CA PHE A 89 -1.53 -12.35 -23.98
C PHE A 89 -2.14 -11.17 -24.76
N TRP A 90 -2.55 -10.11 -24.05
CA TRP A 90 -3.09 -8.89 -24.64
C TRP A 90 -2.04 -7.79 -24.86
N ARG A 91 -0.75 -8.14 -24.98
CA ARG A 91 0.36 -7.14 -25.10
C ARG A 91 0.25 -6.19 -26.29
N LYS A 92 -0.48 -6.58 -27.35
CA LYS A 92 -0.72 -5.75 -28.54
C LYS A 92 -1.77 -4.67 -28.28
N ASP A 93 -2.71 -4.95 -27.38
CA ASP A 93 -3.86 -4.10 -27.05
C ASP A 93 -3.63 -3.26 -25.78
N LEU A 94 -2.64 -3.65 -24.98
CA LEU A 94 -2.29 -3.01 -23.71
C LEU A 94 -1.07 -2.08 -23.86
N PRO A 95 -0.88 -1.13 -22.92
CA PRO A 95 0.28 -0.25 -22.96
C PRO A 95 1.61 -1.02 -22.85
N ARG A 96 2.59 -0.68 -23.69
CA ARG A 96 3.91 -1.36 -23.75
C ARG A 96 4.66 -1.39 -22.41
N TRP A 97 4.39 -0.44 -21.51
CA TRP A 97 5.01 -0.37 -20.19
C TRP A 97 4.45 -1.40 -19.19
N LEU A 98 3.28 -1.98 -19.45
CA LEU A 98 2.59 -2.87 -18.51
C LEU A 98 3.32 -4.20 -18.36
N LEU A 99 3.79 -4.77 -19.46
CA LEU A 99 4.46 -6.07 -19.46
C LEU A 99 5.76 -6.09 -18.64
N PRO A 100 6.76 -5.20 -18.87
CA PRO A 100 7.97 -5.19 -18.06
C PRO A 100 7.70 -4.86 -16.58
N LEU A 101 6.70 -4.02 -16.30
CA LEU A 101 6.29 -3.74 -14.92
C LEU A 101 5.65 -4.95 -14.24
N SER A 102 4.81 -5.71 -14.96
CA SER A 102 4.22 -6.94 -14.43
C SER A 102 5.29 -8.00 -14.15
N PHE A 103 6.30 -8.11 -15.01
CA PHE A 103 7.45 -8.98 -14.79
C PHE A 103 8.25 -8.56 -13.54
N LEU A 104 8.51 -7.26 -13.38
CA LEU A 104 9.17 -6.72 -12.19
C LEU A 104 8.39 -7.04 -10.91
N LEU A 105 7.06 -6.89 -10.91
CA LEU A 105 6.23 -7.20 -9.74
C LEU A 105 6.26 -8.70 -9.38
N VAL A 106 6.27 -9.59 -10.39
CA VAL A 106 6.47 -11.02 -10.17
C VAL A 106 7.87 -11.31 -9.60
N LEU A 107 8.92 -10.67 -10.11
CA LEU A 107 10.26 -10.80 -9.55
C LEU A 107 10.30 -10.35 -8.08
N LEU A 108 9.69 -9.21 -7.76
CA LEU A 108 9.63 -8.69 -6.39
C LEU A 108 8.88 -9.65 -5.45
N VAL A 109 7.77 -10.28 -5.87
CA VAL A 109 7.06 -11.25 -5.00
C VAL A 109 7.84 -12.56 -4.81
N VAL A 110 8.60 -13.00 -5.82
CA VAL A 110 9.51 -14.16 -5.69
C VAL A 110 10.62 -13.85 -4.68
N LEU A 111 11.25 -12.68 -4.78
CA LEU A 111 12.23 -12.22 -3.81
C LEU A 111 11.62 -12.05 -2.41
N GLN A 112 10.35 -11.63 -2.31
CA GLN A 112 9.61 -11.52 -1.06
C GLN A 112 9.43 -12.89 -0.41
N GLY A 113 9.02 -13.90 -1.18
CA GLY A 113 8.91 -15.28 -0.71
C GLY A 113 10.26 -15.84 -0.23
N GLY A 114 11.35 -15.57 -0.97
CA GLY A 114 12.70 -15.95 -0.57
C GLY A 114 13.15 -15.30 0.74
N LEU A 115 12.97 -13.98 0.90
CA LEU A 115 13.24 -13.29 2.16
C LEU A 115 12.35 -13.83 3.30
N GLY A 116 11.09 -14.15 3.01
CA GLY A 116 10.17 -14.76 3.97
C GLY A 116 10.67 -16.11 4.47
N ALA A 117 11.14 -16.99 3.57
CA ALA A 117 11.78 -18.26 3.94
C ALA A 117 13.01 -18.03 4.83
N LEU A 118 13.86 -17.06 4.49
CA LEU A 118 15.03 -16.71 5.30
C LEU A 118 14.67 -16.20 6.69
N THR A 119 13.53 -15.52 6.89
CA THR A 119 13.10 -15.11 8.24
C THR A 119 12.88 -16.31 9.17
N VAL A 120 12.40 -17.42 8.65
CA VAL A 120 12.18 -18.65 9.43
C VAL A 120 13.50 -19.41 9.58
N LEU A 121 14.20 -19.65 8.46
CA LEU A 121 15.43 -20.46 8.43
C LEU A 121 16.60 -19.84 9.21
N GLN A 122 16.63 -18.52 9.38
CA GLN A 122 17.69 -17.81 10.11
C GLN A 122 17.25 -17.31 11.49
N LEU A 123 16.07 -17.70 11.98
CA LEU A 123 15.55 -17.32 13.31
C LEU A 123 15.33 -15.80 13.49
N LEU A 124 14.59 -15.20 12.57
CA LEU A 124 14.12 -13.80 12.58
C LEU A 124 15.23 -12.73 12.71
N PRO A 125 16.34 -12.80 11.95
CA PRO A 125 17.39 -11.78 12.04
C PRO A 125 16.84 -10.43 11.59
N SER A 126 17.04 -9.39 12.40
CA SER A 126 16.41 -8.08 12.23
C SER A 126 16.64 -7.48 10.84
N ALA A 127 17.82 -7.70 10.25
CA ALA A 127 18.14 -7.23 8.90
C ALA A 127 17.27 -7.89 7.82
N VAL A 128 17.08 -9.22 7.88
CA VAL A 128 16.26 -9.96 6.90
C VAL A 128 14.79 -9.58 7.04
N VAL A 129 14.27 -9.48 8.27
CA VAL A 129 12.88 -9.07 8.50
C VAL A 129 12.65 -7.62 8.02
N THR A 130 13.62 -6.73 8.22
CA THR A 130 13.54 -5.35 7.71
C THR A 130 13.61 -5.31 6.18
N ALA A 131 14.49 -6.09 5.56
CA ALA A 131 14.56 -6.22 4.09
C ALA A 131 13.24 -6.79 3.51
N HIS A 132 12.64 -7.78 4.19
CA HIS A 132 11.33 -8.33 3.83
C HIS A 132 10.24 -7.24 3.89
N LEU A 133 10.27 -6.35 4.90
CA LEU A 133 9.35 -5.21 4.98
C LEU A 133 9.59 -4.16 3.88
N VAL A 134 10.86 -3.85 3.55
CA VAL A 134 11.20 -2.94 2.43
C VAL A 134 10.56 -3.42 1.14
N LEU A 135 10.69 -4.71 0.85
CA LEU A 135 10.20 -5.29 -0.39
C LEU A 135 8.66 -5.40 -0.39
N ALA A 136 8.04 -5.70 0.76
CA ALA A 136 6.58 -5.64 0.93
C ALA A 136 6.01 -4.25 0.64
N LEU A 137 6.58 -3.19 1.23
CA LEU A 137 6.14 -1.81 0.99
C LEU A 137 6.38 -1.41 -0.47
N THR A 138 7.48 -1.86 -1.08
CA THR A 138 7.75 -1.65 -2.51
C THR A 138 6.67 -2.27 -3.40
N LEU A 139 6.21 -3.49 -3.07
CA LEU A 139 5.10 -4.15 -3.76
C LEU A 139 3.79 -3.38 -3.60
N VAL A 140 3.45 -2.92 -2.39
CA VAL A 140 2.26 -2.09 -2.13
C VAL A 140 2.29 -0.80 -2.95
N ILE A 141 3.43 -0.10 -2.96
CA ILE A 141 3.63 1.13 -3.74
C ILE A 141 3.47 0.85 -5.24
N GLY A 142 4.15 -0.18 -5.75
CA GLY A 142 4.13 -0.56 -7.16
C GLY A 142 2.73 -0.93 -7.63
N MET A 143 2.00 -1.73 -6.85
CA MET A 143 0.62 -2.13 -7.15
C MET A 143 -0.37 -0.97 -7.05
N SER A 144 -0.23 -0.09 -6.07
CA SER A 144 -1.08 1.11 -5.97
C SER A 144 -0.85 2.05 -7.16
N ALA A 145 0.41 2.32 -7.51
CA ALA A 145 0.75 3.13 -8.68
C ALA A 145 0.27 2.48 -9.99
N LEU A 146 0.42 1.16 -10.15
CA LEU A 146 -0.08 0.41 -11.29
C LEU A 146 -1.60 0.54 -11.45
N THR A 147 -2.34 0.38 -10.36
CA THR A 147 -3.80 0.56 -10.31
C THR A 147 -4.19 1.93 -10.86
N GLN A 148 -3.54 3.01 -10.37
CA GLN A 148 -3.83 4.36 -10.85
C GLN A 148 -3.48 4.56 -12.33
N ARG A 149 -2.37 3.99 -12.80
CA ARG A 149 -1.97 4.09 -14.20
C ARG A 149 -2.94 3.37 -15.13
N LEU A 150 -3.46 2.21 -14.74
CA LEU A 150 -4.43 1.44 -15.52
C LEU A 150 -5.81 2.13 -15.58
N LEU A 151 -6.30 2.64 -14.45
CA LEU A 151 -7.57 3.37 -14.38
C LEU A 151 -7.55 4.65 -15.24
N HIS A 152 -6.41 5.34 -15.29
CA HIS A 152 -6.29 6.64 -15.95
C HIS A 152 -5.43 6.60 -17.25
N SER A 153 -5.42 5.47 -17.95
CA SER A 153 -4.68 5.33 -19.21
C SER A 153 -5.44 5.79 -20.46
N GLY A 154 -6.72 6.16 -20.35
CA GLY A 154 -7.65 6.17 -21.49
C GLY A 154 -8.13 7.52 -22.06
N SER A 155 -7.73 8.69 -21.55
CA SER A 155 -8.24 9.98 -22.06
C SER A 155 -7.14 11.02 -22.23
N LYS A 156 -7.47 12.18 -22.84
CA LYS A 156 -6.67 13.42 -22.74
C LYS A 156 -6.38 13.67 -21.26
N ARG A 157 -5.13 13.42 -20.84
CA ARG A 157 -4.70 13.57 -19.46
C ARG A 157 -4.46 15.05 -19.18
N SER A 158 -5.07 15.58 -18.13
CA SER A 158 -4.63 16.87 -17.61
C SER A 158 -3.21 16.71 -17.05
N ALA A 159 -2.33 17.65 -17.39
CA ALA A 159 -0.99 17.65 -16.83
C ALA A 159 -1.06 17.94 -15.32
N ALA A 160 -0.49 17.06 -14.51
CA ALA A 160 -0.30 17.33 -13.08
C ALA A 160 0.70 18.50 -12.93
N PRO A 161 0.51 19.40 -11.94
CA PRO A 161 1.50 20.41 -11.62
C PRO A 161 2.87 19.79 -11.34
N ARG A 162 3.96 20.44 -11.75
CA ARG A 162 5.33 19.89 -11.62
C ARG A 162 5.72 19.59 -10.16
N TRP A 163 5.18 20.33 -9.20
CA TRP A 163 5.42 20.12 -7.77
C TRP A 163 4.70 18.90 -7.20
N TRP A 164 3.62 18.43 -7.84
CA TRP A 164 2.79 17.33 -7.34
C TRP A 164 3.55 16.01 -7.15
N PRO A 165 4.22 15.46 -8.18
CA PRO A 165 4.97 14.22 -8.00
C PRO A 165 6.15 14.36 -7.04
N LEU A 166 6.72 15.57 -6.92
CA LEU A 166 7.82 15.83 -5.99
C LEU A 166 7.32 15.78 -4.54
N LEU A 167 6.29 16.56 -4.19
CA LEU A 167 5.74 16.57 -2.81
C LEU A 167 5.10 15.22 -2.44
N GLY A 168 4.39 14.58 -3.38
CA GLY A 168 3.86 13.23 -3.19
C GLY A 168 4.97 12.21 -2.98
N GLY A 169 6.03 12.26 -3.78
CA GLY A 169 7.20 11.38 -3.65
C GLY A 169 7.98 11.58 -2.35
N ILE A 170 8.19 12.83 -1.92
CA ILE A 170 8.81 13.14 -0.62
C ILE A 170 7.96 12.59 0.53
N SER A 171 6.65 12.82 0.49
CA SER A 171 5.71 12.32 1.51
C SER A 171 5.73 10.79 1.58
N LEU A 172 5.69 10.13 0.43
CA LEU A 172 5.74 8.67 0.33
C LEU A 172 7.07 8.11 0.87
N ALA A 173 8.20 8.73 0.52
CA ALA A 173 9.52 8.33 1.01
C ALA A 173 9.65 8.53 2.52
N ALA A 174 9.16 9.67 3.05
CA ALA A 174 9.20 9.96 4.48
C ALA A 174 8.37 8.96 5.30
N VAL A 175 7.14 8.66 4.86
CA VAL A 175 6.28 7.67 5.53
C VAL A 175 6.86 6.25 5.40
N SER A 176 7.40 5.88 4.23
CA SER A 176 8.06 4.58 4.06
C SER A 176 9.27 4.45 4.97
N GLY A 177 10.13 5.47 5.03
CA GLY A 177 11.27 5.52 5.95
C GLY A 177 10.84 5.40 7.42
N GLN A 178 9.75 6.05 7.80
CA GLN A 178 9.18 5.93 9.14
C GLN A 178 8.65 4.51 9.44
N CYS A 179 8.06 3.84 8.46
CA CYS A 179 7.66 2.44 8.57
C CYS A 179 8.87 1.52 8.76
N LEU A 180 9.97 1.76 8.03
CA LEU A 180 11.20 0.99 8.17
C LEU A 180 11.87 1.21 9.52
N LEU A 181 11.88 2.45 10.01
CA LEU A 181 12.40 2.79 11.33
C LEU A 181 11.58 2.10 12.44
N GLY A 182 10.24 2.12 12.31
CA GLY A 182 9.35 1.37 13.20
C GLY A 182 9.53 -0.15 13.12
N GLY A 183 9.71 -0.69 11.91
CA GLY A 183 10.01 -2.11 11.68
C GLY A 183 11.35 -2.53 12.28
N ARG A 184 12.39 -1.69 12.16
CA ARG A 184 13.70 -1.95 12.76
C ARG A 184 13.64 -1.89 14.29
N MET A 185 12.91 -0.92 14.85
CA MET A 185 12.64 -0.80 16.29
C MET A 185 11.90 -2.04 16.83
N ALA A 186 10.86 -2.50 16.12
CA ALA A 186 10.07 -3.67 16.50
C ALA A 186 10.88 -4.97 16.39
N THR A 187 11.70 -5.13 15.35
CA THR A 187 12.49 -6.35 15.14
C THR A 187 13.61 -6.53 16.16
N SER A 188 14.12 -5.45 16.74
CA SER A 188 15.10 -5.50 17.84
C SER A 188 14.50 -5.37 19.24
N TRP A 189 13.16 -5.45 19.40
CA TRP A 189 12.50 -5.37 20.71
C TRP A 189 12.79 -4.06 21.47
N ALA A 190 13.16 -2.99 20.75
CA ALA A 190 13.74 -1.80 21.38
C ALA A 190 12.71 -1.01 22.20
N ALA A 191 11.44 -1.02 21.81
CA ALA A 191 10.38 -0.35 22.55
C ALA A 191 10.10 -1.02 23.92
N GLN A 192 9.95 -2.35 23.96
CA GLN A 192 9.77 -3.08 25.22
C GLN A 192 10.96 -2.93 26.16
N ARG A 193 12.19 -3.13 25.65
CA ARG A 193 13.42 -2.97 26.44
C ARG A 193 13.57 -1.55 27.00
N CYS A 194 13.18 -0.54 26.23
CA CYS A 194 13.22 0.84 26.72
C CYS A 194 12.21 1.08 27.85
N LEU A 195 10.97 0.60 27.70
CA LEU A 195 9.91 0.84 28.70
C LEU A 195 10.08 0.01 29.97
N GLN A 196 10.63 -1.20 29.88
CA GLN A 196 10.79 -2.11 31.02
C GLN A 196 12.16 -1.95 31.71
N GLU A 197 13.23 -1.76 30.94
CA GLU A 197 14.62 -1.83 31.43
C GLU A 197 15.40 -0.52 31.24
N GLY A 198 14.84 0.48 30.55
CA GLY A 198 15.55 1.71 30.20
C GLY A 198 16.65 1.53 29.13
N GLN A 199 16.70 0.38 28.45
CA GLN A 199 17.74 0.07 27.46
C GLN A 199 17.29 0.32 26.01
N SER A 200 18.25 0.60 25.11
CA SER A 200 17.99 0.75 23.66
C SER A 200 16.95 1.82 23.28
N CYS A 201 16.71 2.79 24.16
CA CYS A 201 15.71 3.85 23.98
C CYS A 201 15.96 4.75 22.76
N GLN A 202 17.17 4.76 22.21
CA GLN A 202 17.50 5.52 21.01
C GLN A 202 16.57 5.18 19.83
N TRP A 203 16.21 3.91 19.62
CA TRP A 203 15.36 3.53 18.50
C TRP A 203 13.92 4.03 18.66
N LEU A 204 13.39 3.97 19.88
CA LEU A 204 12.08 4.52 20.21
C LEU A 204 12.07 6.05 20.07
N HIS A 205 13.13 6.71 20.53
CA HIS A 205 13.30 8.15 20.36
C HIS A 205 13.34 8.52 18.87
N TRP A 206 14.17 7.85 18.08
CA TRP A 206 14.31 8.11 16.64
C TRP A 206 12.98 7.92 15.91
N HIS A 207 12.28 6.82 16.19
CA HIS A 207 10.96 6.57 15.61
C HIS A 207 9.97 7.69 15.97
N ARG A 208 9.93 8.11 17.24
CA ARG A 208 9.04 9.19 17.67
C ARG A 208 9.42 10.55 17.06
N SER A 209 10.70 10.91 17.06
CA SER A 209 11.15 12.20 16.56
C SER A 209 11.03 12.32 15.04
N ALA A 210 11.21 11.21 14.30
CA ALA A 210 11.05 11.17 12.85
C ALA A 210 9.57 11.12 12.40
N ALA A 211 8.63 10.80 13.29
CA ALA A 211 7.19 10.82 12.99
C ALA A 211 6.70 12.23 12.63
N THR A 212 7.15 13.26 13.35
CA THR A 212 6.78 14.67 13.12
C THR A 212 7.16 15.16 11.72
N PRO A 213 8.42 15.08 11.26
CA PRO A 213 8.78 15.52 9.91
C PRO A 213 8.06 14.69 8.82
N ALA A 214 7.81 13.40 9.03
CA ALA A 214 7.02 12.60 8.10
C ALA A 214 5.56 13.09 7.99
N ALA A 215 4.91 13.36 9.13
CA ALA A 215 3.55 13.92 9.17
C ALA A 215 3.50 15.31 8.53
N VAL A 216 4.50 16.17 8.80
CA VAL A 216 4.62 17.50 8.19
C VAL A 216 4.73 17.40 6.67
N CYS A 217 5.53 16.46 6.13
CA CYS A 217 5.62 16.27 4.68
C CYS A 217 4.24 15.97 4.06
N VAL A 218 3.49 15.04 4.67
CA VAL A 218 2.14 14.68 4.18
C VAL A 218 1.17 15.85 4.29
N LEU A 219 1.14 16.53 5.44
CA LEU A 219 0.23 17.65 5.67
C LEU A 219 0.56 18.82 4.73
N LEU A 220 1.84 19.15 4.53
CA LEU A 220 2.26 20.18 3.58
C LEU A 220 1.87 19.82 2.14
N PHE A 221 2.05 18.57 1.74
CA PHE A 221 1.61 18.12 0.41
C PHE A 221 0.10 18.29 0.24
N VAL A 222 -0.69 17.84 1.21
CA VAL A 222 -2.15 17.91 1.14
C VAL A 222 -2.66 19.35 1.23
N THR A 223 -2.16 20.18 2.14
CA THR A 223 -2.59 21.58 2.25
C THR A 223 -2.22 22.37 1.01
N THR A 224 -1.01 22.18 0.46
CA THR A 224 -0.61 22.79 -0.81
C THR A 224 -1.55 22.38 -1.94
N ALA A 225 -1.94 21.10 -2.00
CA ALA A 225 -2.90 20.61 -2.97
C ALA A 225 -4.31 21.23 -2.83
N LEU A 226 -4.80 21.37 -1.60
CA LEU A 226 -6.11 21.97 -1.34
C LEU A 226 -6.12 23.48 -1.64
N ILE A 227 -5.05 24.20 -1.28
CA ILE A 227 -4.90 25.64 -1.51
C ILE A 227 -4.73 25.94 -3.01
N ALA A 228 -3.84 25.21 -3.70
CA ALA A 228 -3.57 25.41 -5.13
C ALA A 228 -4.83 25.25 -6.01
N GLY A 229 -5.82 24.47 -5.55
CA GLY A 229 -7.10 24.34 -6.25
C GLY A 229 -6.99 23.59 -7.58
N GLY A 230 -7.96 23.80 -8.46
CA GLY A 230 -7.99 23.24 -9.82
C GLY A 230 -7.81 21.71 -9.83
N TRP A 231 -6.86 21.23 -10.64
CA TRP A 231 -6.55 19.81 -10.81
C TRP A 231 -6.22 19.10 -9.49
N ALA A 232 -5.48 19.76 -8.59
CA ALA A 232 -5.04 19.18 -7.33
C ALA A 232 -6.22 18.91 -6.38
N ARG A 233 -7.15 19.86 -6.28
CA ARG A 233 -8.35 19.73 -5.43
C ARG A 233 -9.34 18.68 -5.94
N GLN A 234 -9.33 18.34 -7.23
CA GLN A 234 -10.14 17.23 -7.75
C GLN A 234 -9.75 15.85 -7.16
N GLN A 235 -8.61 15.76 -6.48
CA GLN A 235 -8.17 14.55 -5.77
C GLN A 235 -8.70 14.47 -4.33
N TRP A 236 -9.65 15.34 -3.95
CA TRP A 236 -10.05 15.56 -2.55
C TRP A 236 -10.36 14.29 -1.74
N PRO A 237 -10.99 13.21 -2.25
CA PRO A 237 -11.30 12.06 -1.40
C PRO A 237 -10.03 11.40 -0.85
N LEU A 238 -8.99 11.26 -1.69
CA LEU A 238 -7.72 10.69 -1.28
C LEU A 238 -6.90 11.67 -0.41
N LEU A 239 -7.03 12.98 -0.66
CA LEU A 239 -6.38 14.01 0.17
C LEU A 239 -6.94 14.01 1.60
N ILE A 240 -8.27 13.98 1.75
CA ILE A 240 -8.92 13.88 3.07
C ILE A 240 -8.59 12.54 3.74
N THR A 241 -8.60 11.45 2.98
CA THR A 241 -8.18 10.13 3.48
C THR A 241 -6.75 10.18 4.03
N ALA A 242 -5.82 10.83 3.34
CA ALA A 242 -4.44 10.97 3.82
C ALA A 242 -4.35 11.76 5.15
N ILE A 243 -5.12 12.85 5.31
CA ILE A 243 -5.21 13.59 6.58
C ILE A 243 -5.72 12.67 7.69
N LEU A 244 -6.85 11.99 7.46
CA LEU A 244 -7.47 11.11 8.45
C LEU A 244 -6.51 9.98 8.86
N LEU A 245 -5.82 9.36 7.90
CA LEU A 245 -4.85 8.30 8.17
C LEU A 245 -3.64 8.83 8.96
N VAL A 246 -3.08 10.01 8.64
CA VAL A 246 -1.97 10.60 9.41
C VAL A 246 -2.40 10.91 10.84
N SER A 247 -3.57 11.53 11.03
CA SER A 247 -4.11 11.82 12.36
C SER A 247 -4.33 10.55 13.18
N THR A 248 -4.90 9.52 12.55
CA THR A 248 -5.12 8.22 13.18
C THR A 248 -3.80 7.53 13.51
N GLN A 249 -2.79 7.62 12.65
CA GLN A 249 -1.46 7.06 12.87
C GLN A 249 -0.81 7.65 14.13
N ILE A 250 -0.87 8.98 14.28
CA ILE A 250 -0.34 9.68 15.44
C ILE A 250 -1.09 9.26 16.70
N ALA A 251 -2.43 9.24 16.66
CA ALA A 251 -3.26 8.83 17.78
C ALA A 251 -2.96 7.40 18.24
N LEU A 252 -2.89 6.45 17.29
CA LEU A 252 -2.53 5.05 17.58
C LEU A 252 -1.10 4.91 18.11
N GLY A 253 -0.15 5.70 17.63
CA GLY A 253 1.23 5.70 18.12
C GLY A 253 1.31 6.15 19.58
N VAL A 254 0.64 7.26 19.91
CA VAL A 254 0.52 7.74 21.30
C VAL A 254 -0.21 6.71 22.17
N PHE A 255 -1.31 6.14 21.68
CA PHE A 255 -2.09 5.15 22.42
C PHE A 255 -1.30 3.87 22.69
N THR A 256 -0.53 3.39 21.72
CA THR A 256 0.37 2.23 21.88
C THR A 256 1.36 2.43 23.03
N LEU A 257 1.95 3.63 23.15
CA LEU A 257 2.88 3.95 24.23
C LEU A 257 2.18 4.13 25.57
N ARG A 258 0.99 4.77 25.60
CA ARG A 258 0.19 4.91 26.83
C ARG A 258 -0.23 3.56 27.42
N LEU A 259 -0.48 2.58 26.56
CA LEU A 259 -0.80 1.21 26.96
C LEU A 259 0.44 0.35 27.23
N GLY A 260 1.65 0.90 27.13
CA GLY A 260 2.89 0.15 27.38
C GLY A 260 3.06 -1.07 26.46
N LEU A 261 2.56 -1.00 25.23
CA LEU A 261 2.54 -2.12 24.26
C LEU A 261 1.74 -3.36 24.71
N SER A 262 0.92 -3.25 25.77
CA SER A 262 0.16 -4.39 26.31
C SER A 262 -0.98 -4.89 25.42
N GLN A 263 -1.38 -4.11 24.40
CA GLN A 263 -2.52 -4.40 23.52
C GLN A 263 -2.04 -4.61 22.08
N PRO A 264 -1.79 -5.87 21.65
CA PRO A 264 -1.33 -6.19 20.29
C PRO A 264 -2.22 -5.62 19.19
N ALA A 265 -3.54 -5.61 19.41
CA ALA A 265 -4.50 -5.09 18.45
C ALA A 265 -4.24 -3.62 18.07
N VAL A 266 -3.83 -2.79 19.03
CA VAL A 266 -3.52 -1.37 18.78
C VAL A 266 -2.26 -1.23 17.92
N THR A 267 -1.24 -2.05 18.18
CA THR A 267 -0.01 -2.07 17.38
C THR A 267 -0.27 -2.57 15.95
N VAL A 268 -1.11 -3.59 15.79
CA VAL A 268 -1.54 -4.09 14.47
C VAL A 268 -2.34 -3.01 13.72
N CYS A 269 -3.25 -2.29 14.40
CA CYS A 269 -3.96 -1.15 13.81
C CYS A 269 -3.00 -0.03 13.38
N HIS A 270 -1.96 0.26 14.19
CA HIS A 270 -0.94 1.24 13.84
C HIS A 270 -0.16 0.85 12.58
N GLN A 271 0.07 -0.44 12.35
CA GLN A 271 0.72 -0.94 11.13
C GLN A 271 -0.23 -0.90 9.92
N LEU A 272 -1.51 -1.27 10.11
CA LEU A 272 -2.55 -1.19 9.08
C LEU A 272 -2.70 0.25 8.56
N VAL A 273 -2.83 1.23 9.45
CA VAL A 273 -3.01 2.64 9.09
C VAL A 273 -1.78 3.19 8.37
N ALA A 274 -0.57 2.83 8.80
CA ALA A 274 0.66 3.15 8.09
C ALA A 274 0.68 2.58 6.66
N CYS A 275 0.32 1.31 6.49
CA CYS A 275 0.32 0.66 5.18
C CYS A 275 -0.74 1.25 4.24
N LEU A 276 -1.94 1.55 4.77
CA LEU A 276 -2.98 2.28 4.04
C LEU A 276 -2.49 3.66 3.60
N LEU A 277 -1.79 4.39 4.49
CA LEU A 277 -1.24 5.70 4.16
C LEU A 277 -0.19 5.61 3.04
N VAL A 278 0.71 4.62 3.08
CA VAL A 278 1.66 4.34 1.99
C VAL A 278 0.93 4.08 0.67
N ALA A 279 -0.11 3.24 0.68
CA ALA A 279 -0.89 2.93 -0.51
C ALA A 279 -1.61 4.16 -1.08
N VAL A 280 -2.21 5.01 -0.22
CA VAL A 280 -2.89 6.25 -0.60
C VAL A 280 -1.91 7.28 -1.16
N LEU A 281 -0.75 7.46 -0.55
CA LEU A 281 0.29 8.38 -1.03
C LEU A 281 0.87 7.92 -2.38
N ALA A 282 1.08 6.62 -2.55
CA ALA A 282 1.47 6.04 -3.84
C ALA A 282 0.40 6.28 -4.91
N ALA A 283 -0.89 6.12 -4.55
CA ALA A 283 -1.99 6.42 -5.44
C ALA A 283 -1.99 7.90 -5.84
N LEU A 284 -1.97 8.82 -4.87
CA LEU A 284 -1.94 10.27 -5.12
C LEU A 284 -0.78 10.67 -6.04
N THR A 285 0.42 10.14 -5.80
CA THR A 285 1.63 10.51 -6.55
C THR A 285 1.54 10.13 -8.04
N TRP A 286 0.90 9.01 -8.37
CA TRP A 286 0.76 8.52 -9.76
C TRP A 286 -0.61 8.76 -10.39
N ARG A 287 -1.60 9.25 -9.65
CA ARG A 287 -2.94 9.53 -10.17
C ARG A 287 -2.92 10.69 -11.15
N ARG A 288 -3.55 10.49 -12.32
CA ARG A 288 -3.66 11.50 -13.39
C ARG A 288 -5.07 11.47 -13.97
N PRO A 289 -6.09 12.01 -13.28
CA PRO A 289 -7.45 11.99 -13.79
C PRO A 289 -7.55 12.70 -15.15
N SER A 290 -8.57 12.31 -15.90
CA SER A 290 -9.02 13.03 -17.08
C SER A 290 -9.30 14.48 -16.72
N ALA A 291 -9.00 15.42 -17.64
CA ALA A 291 -9.55 16.76 -17.51
C ALA A 291 -11.08 16.62 -17.49
N THR A 292 -11.74 17.17 -16.47
CA THR A 292 -13.18 17.37 -16.53
C THR A 292 -13.43 18.24 -17.75
N ASP A 293 -14.19 17.74 -18.73
CA ASP A 293 -14.72 18.61 -19.77
C ASP A 293 -15.45 19.76 -19.05
N SER A 294 -15.22 20.99 -19.53
CA SER A 294 -15.89 22.20 -19.07
C SER A 294 -17.39 21.92 -18.84
N PRO A 295 -18.04 22.58 -17.86
CA PRO A 295 -19.47 22.38 -17.63
C PRO A 295 -20.16 22.57 -18.98
N LEU A 296 -20.90 21.54 -19.40
CA LEU A 296 -21.70 21.52 -20.62
C LEU A 296 -22.26 22.92 -20.83
N THR A 297 -21.77 23.62 -21.85
CA THR A 297 -22.42 24.84 -22.32
C THR A 297 -23.83 24.38 -22.62
N ILE A 298 -24.77 24.73 -21.76
CA ILE A 298 -26.19 24.54 -22.04
C ILE A 298 -26.38 25.36 -23.30
N ALA A 299 -26.41 24.68 -24.44
CA ALA A 299 -26.90 25.26 -25.67
C ALA A 299 -28.33 25.63 -25.33
N ARG A 300 -28.55 26.91 -25.00
CA ARG A 300 -29.86 27.50 -25.05
C ARG A 300 -30.25 27.39 -26.51
N ASP A 301 -30.94 26.30 -26.85
CA ASP A 301 -31.76 26.29 -28.03
C ASP A 301 -32.75 27.43 -27.82
N SER A 302 -32.49 28.54 -28.49
CA SER A 302 -33.50 29.56 -28.74
C SER A 302 -34.46 28.98 -29.76
N SER A 303 -35.24 27.96 -29.35
CA SER A 303 -36.42 27.55 -30.09
C SER A 303 -37.40 28.71 -29.94
N THR A 304 -37.52 29.50 -31.00
CA THR A 304 -38.64 30.41 -31.19
C THR A 304 -39.92 29.60 -31.03
N LEU A 305 -40.68 29.89 -29.96
CA LEU A 305 -42.02 29.35 -29.77
C LEU A 305 -42.89 29.91 -30.89
N GLU A 306 -43.17 29.08 -31.88
CA GLU A 306 -44.16 29.36 -32.92
C GLU A 306 -45.55 29.30 -32.25
N PRO A 307 -46.36 30.38 -32.29
CA PRO A 307 -47.69 30.35 -31.71
C PRO A 307 -48.59 29.42 -32.54
N CYS A 308 -49.14 28.40 -31.89
CA CYS A 308 -50.17 27.56 -32.49
C CYS A 308 -51.44 28.39 -32.74
N HIS A 309 -51.79 28.59 -34.00
CA HIS A 309 -53.13 29.04 -34.38
C HIS A 309 -54.08 27.84 -34.37
N GLY A 310 -55.04 27.86 -33.47
CA GLY A 310 -56.19 26.97 -33.38
C GLY A 310 -57.31 27.67 -32.62
#